data_AF-A0A7S4UGS6-F1
#
_entry.id   AF-A0A7S4UGS6-F1
#
_cell.length_a   1.000
_cell.length_b   1.000
_cell.length_c   1.000
_cell.angle_alpha   90.00
_cell.angle_beta   90.00
_cell.angle_gamma   90.00
#
_symmetry.space_group_name_H-M   'P 1'
#
loop_
_entity.id
_entity.type
_entity.pdbx_description
1 polymer ?
#
loop_
_entity_poly.entity_id
_entity_poly.type
_entity_poly.pdbx_seq_one_letter_code
_entity_poly.pdbx_strand_id
1 'polypeptide(L)'
;MKFSIAPVALSLTLSFEKAFGLPGDGELMELAFPYWEVDDNGERVERKPCSVDSCEWNPFYLTKRYDGLHPDFGGHPTDIDVGYAFYYASPFAGQSGGGSPHHCPLDHDGQAIQACPKIKTYTDSGPSGPGHVPPHISLASLKWAVGRDELVENVLDLFNYERYGCRVIPDELLKLIRNYFPRTEGELVAYPPPFTPEGGDFQFEFSSGRGVDNQEPPYEPGPPHWCTQEYLDSGNWPDFCPYVFEGPDAGQYRHPHIAYAALEVYLANQVMPELCGVTWLENNPDFLDPDRVTTNIAFPKMDADEGNNKRSVARWLGQPSLPYKYPRGNDRDFMLKAASGEYVTEYVYA
;
A
#
# COMPACT_ATOMS: atom_id res chain seq x y z
N MET A 1 -5.11 -41.53 -45.14
CA MET A 1 -4.71 -41.48 -43.72
C MET A 1 -5.12 -40.13 -43.16
N LYS A 2 -6.13 -40.12 -42.29
CA LYS A 2 -6.59 -38.94 -41.54
C LYS A 2 -6.26 -39.22 -40.07
N PHE A 3 -5.45 -38.37 -39.44
CA PHE A 3 -5.31 -38.37 -37.99
C PHE A 3 -6.20 -37.25 -37.45
N SER A 4 -7.26 -37.67 -36.77
CA SER A 4 -8.09 -36.81 -35.92
C SER A 4 -7.49 -36.92 -34.52
N ILE A 5 -7.03 -35.80 -33.99
CA ILE A 5 -6.65 -35.69 -32.57
C ILE A 5 -7.83 -35.00 -31.90
N ALA A 6 -8.55 -35.76 -31.07
CA ALA A 6 -9.57 -35.21 -30.20
C ALA A 6 -8.90 -34.41 -29.07
N PRO A 7 -9.44 -33.25 -28.65
CA PRO A 7 -8.99 -32.60 -27.44
C PRO A 7 -9.47 -33.42 -26.24
N VAL A 8 -8.51 -33.88 -25.43
CA VAL A 8 -8.80 -34.45 -24.12
C VAL A 8 -9.14 -33.27 -23.20
N ALA A 9 -10.43 -33.06 -22.97
CA ALA A 9 -10.90 -32.24 -21.86
C ALA A 9 -10.57 -32.99 -20.56
N LEU A 10 -9.42 -32.65 -19.97
CA LEU A 10 -9.10 -33.07 -18.61
C LEU A 10 -10.01 -32.27 -17.67
N SER A 11 -11.16 -32.84 -17.33
CA SER A 11 -12.01 -32.35 -16.27
C SER A 11 -11.28 -32.56 -14.94
N LEU A 12 -10.47 -31.56 -14.57
CA LEU A 12 -9.99 -31.37 -13.20
C LEU A 12 -11.12 -30.70 -12.40
N THR A 13 -12.18 -31.45 -12.12
CA THR A 13 -13.00 -31.16 -10.94
C THR A 13 -12.26 -31.71 -9.73
N LEU A 14 -11.18 -31.02 -9.37
CA LEU A 14 -10.62 -31.14 -8.03
C LEU A 14 -11.67 -30.49 -7.12
N SER A 15 -12.38 -31.34 -6.38
CA SER A 15 -13.20 -30.93 -5.26
C SER A 15 -12.32 -30.18 -4.25
N PHE A 16 -12.30 -28.85 -4.40
CA PHE A 16 -11.77 -27.87 -3.45
C PHE A 16 -12.65 -27.88 -2.18
N GLU A 17 -12.63 -28.98 -1.43
CA GLU A 17 -13.26 -29.03 -0.12
C GLU A 17 -12.21 -28.89 0.99
N LYS A 18 -12.42 -27.83 1.78
CA LYS A 18 -11.98 -27.57 3.17
C LYS A 18 -10.74 -26.69 3.41
N ALA A 19 -11.07 -25.52 3.96
CA ALA A 19 -10.32 -24.66 4.87
C ALA A 19 -8.98 -24.16 4.32
N PHE A 20 -9.04 -23.08 3.54
CA PHE A 20 -7.94 -22.13 3.51
C PHE A 20 -7.80 -21.57 4.93
N GLY A 21 -6.97 -22.19 5.75
CA GLY A 21 -6.41 -21.51 6.90
C GLY A 21 -5.58 -20.37 6.34
N LEU A 22 -6.20 -19.20 6.16
CA LEU A 22 -5.49 -18.03 5.67
C LEU A 22 -4.36 -17.74 6.64
N PRO A 23 -3.12 -17.59 6.16
CA PRO A 23 -2.01 -17.14 6.98
C PRO A 23 -2.35 -15.83 7.70
N GLY A 24 -1.68 -15.55 8.81
CA GLY A 24 -1.78 -14.24 9.48
C GLY A 24 -1.30 -13.12 8.55
N ASP A 25 -1.71 -11.87 8.80
CA ASP A 25 -1.35 -10.74 7.91
C ASP A 25 0.17 -10.60 7.78
N GLY A 26 0.90 -10.78 8.88
CA GLY A 26 2.35 -10.82 8.87
C GLY A 26 2.98 -11.91 8.01
N GLU A 27 2.42 -13.12 8.07
CA GLU A 27 2.89 -14.27 7.28
C GLU A 27 2.58 -14.08 5.80
N LEU A 28 1.38 -13.56 5.46
CA LEU A 28 1.05 -13.18 4.09
C LEU A 28 2.06 -12.18 3.53
N MET A 29 2.36 -11.12 4.30
CA MET A 29 3.31 -10.10 3.90
C MET A 29 4.73 -10.67 3.76
N GLU A 30 5.17 -11.54 4.67
CA GLU A 30 6.47 -12.23 4.59
C GLU A 30 6.59 -13.13 3.35
N LEU A 31 5.50 -13.77 2.93
CA LEU A 31 5.48 -14.60 1.72
C LEU A 31 5.49 -13.76 0.44
N ALA A 32 4.64 -12.73 0.36
CA ALA A 32 4.47 -11.94 -0.86
C ALA A 32 5.53 -10.83 -1.02
N PHE A 33 6.11 -10.37 0.08
CA PHE A 33 7.13 -9.32 0.17
C PHE A 33 8.26 -9.78 1.11
N PRO A 34 9.03 -10.83 0.77
CA PRO A 34 10.04 -11.39 1.67
C PRO A 34 11.15 -10.38 2.00
N TYR A 35 11.82 -10.57 3.13
CA TYR A 35 12.75 -9.58 3.67
C TYR A 35 14.18 -9.64 3.10
N TRP A 36 14.86 -8.49 3.16
CA TRP A 36 16.29 -8.36 2.88
C TRP A 36 17.20 -8.46 4.09
N GLU A 37 18.43 -8.93 3.85
CA GLU A 37 19.54 -8.75 4.78
C GLU A 37 20.11 -7.31 4.67
N VAL A 38 20.34 -6.71 5.84
CA VAL A 38 21.13 -5.47 6.01
C VAL A 38 22.32 -5.76 6.91
N ASP A 39 23.41 -5.02 6.76
CA ASP A 39 24.52 -5.08 7.71
C ASP A 39 24.22 -4.32 9.01
N ASP A 40 25.16 -4.38 9.94
CA ASP A 40 25.09 -3.66 11.22
C ASP A 40 25.01 -2.13 11.06
N ASN A 41 25.28 -1.58 9.87
CA ASN A 41 25.15 -0.16 9.55
C ASN A 41 23.80 0.17 8.90
N GLY A 42 22.91 -0.81 8.74
CA GLY A 42 21.66 -0.68 8.00
C GLY A 42 21.85 -0.57 6.49
N GLU A 43 23.03 -0.89 5.96
CA GLU A 43 23.28 -0.93 4.53
C GLU A 43 22.82 -2.26 3.96
N ARG A 44 22.16 -2.24 2.79
CA ARG A 44 21.79 -3.45 2.05
C ARG A 44 23.05 -4.27 1.73
N VAL A 45 23.12 -5.51 2.20
CA VAL A 45 24.31 -6.37 1.99
C VAL A 45 24.31 -7.12 0.67
N GLU A 46 23.18 -7.23 -0.01
CA GLU A 46 23.16 -7.76 -1.37
C GLU A 46 23.80 -6.78 -2.36
N ARG A 47 24.92 -7.19 -2.95
CA ARG A 47 25.70 -6.40 -3.92
C ARG A 47 25.28 -6.61 -5.39
N LYS A 48 24.12 -7.21 -5.65
CA LYS A 48 23.62 -7.43 -7.02
C LYS A 48 22.62 -6.32 -7.41
N PRO A 49 22.50 -5.98 -8.71
CA PRO A 49 21.40 -5.13 -9.18
C PRO A 49 20.06 -5.73 -8.76
N CYS A 50 19.07 -4.89 -8.46
CA CYS A 50 17.70 -5.35 -8.24
C CYS A 50 17.25 -6.34 -9.32
N SER A 51 16.81 -7.52 -8.90
CA SER A 51 16.09 -8.48 -9.74
C SER A 51 14.78 -8.87 -9.06
N VAL A 52 13.94 -9.69 -9.69
CA VAL A 52 12.77 -10.28 -9.01
C VAL A 52 13.23 -11.08 -7.78
N ASP A 53 14.21 -11.98 -7.97
CA ASP A 53 14.81 -12.79 -6.88
C ASP A 53 15.68 -12.00 -5.88
N SER A 54 15.89 -10.71 -6.16
CA SER A 54 16.73 -9.84 -5.37
C SER A 54 16.19 -8.42 -5.39
N CYS A 55 14.87 -8.21 -5.28
CA CYS A 55 14.26 -6.93 -4.92
C CYS A 55 13.11 -6.96 -3.92
N GLU A 56 12.94 -8.07 -3.22
CA GLU A 56 11.82 -8.31 -2.30
C GLU A 56 12.16 -7.87 -0.88
N TRP A 57 11.27 -7.09 -0.26
CA TRP A 57 11.56 -5.81 0.35
C TRP A 57 12.11 -5.74 1.81
N ASN A 58 12.80 -4.62 2.15
CA ASN A 58 13.67 -4.45 3.35
C ASN A 58 12.89 -4.25 4.68
N PRO A 59 13.45 -4.69 5.83
CA PRO A 59 12.91 -4.50 7.20
C PRO A 59 12.74 -3.07 7.71
N PHE A 60 12.74 -2.03 6.87
CA PHE A 60 12.43 -0.70 7.36
C PHE A 60 11.52 0.14 6.44
N TYR A 61 10.21 -0.08 6.55
CA TYR A 61 9.22 0.97 6.34
C TYR A 61 9.49 2.09 7.37
N LEU A 62 10.53 2.89 7.13
CA LEU A 62 10.95 3.99 8.02
C LEU A 62 10.19 5.25 7.77
N THR A 63 9.67 5.46 6.57
CA THR A 63 9.00 6.72 6.25
C THR A 63 8.24 6.57 4.94
N LYS A 64 7.10 7.27 4.84
CA LYS A 64 6.31 7.39 3.62
C LYS A 64 7.03 8.13 2.48
N ARG A 65 8.22 8.65 2.77
CA ARG A 65 8.99 9.54 1.88
C ARG A 65 9.43 8.86 0.60
N TYR A 66 9.72 7.57 0.67
CA TYR A 66 10.32 6.83 -0.42
C TYR A 66 9.31 5.96 -1.18
N ASP A 67 8.06 5.90 -0.73
CA ASP A 67 6.97 5.19 -1.38
C ASP A 67 6.94 5.52 -2.87
N GLY A 68 6.75 4.49 -3.69
CA GLY A 68 6.69 4.62 -5.14
C GLY A 68 8.05 4.84 -5.81
N LEU A 69 9.16 4.82 -5.08
CA LEU A 69 10.50 4.81 -5.66
C LEU A 69 11.01 3.39 -5.88
N HIS A 70 12.07 3.26 -6.68
CA HIS A 70 12.76 2.00 -6.88
C HIS A 70 13.35 1.48 -5.54
N PRO A 71 13.37 0.15 -5.30
CA PRO A 71 13.83 -0.43 -4.02
C PRO A 71 15.23 0.01 -3.58
N ASP A 72 16.15 0.27 -4.51
CA ASP A 72 17.50 0.79 -4.21
C ASP A 72 17.53 2.14 -3.47
N PHE A 73 16.40 2.85 -3.43
CA PHE A 73 16.25 4.12 -2.70
C PHE A 73 15.44 3.97 -1.41
N GLY A 74 15.13 2.73 -1.00
CA GLY A 74 14.19 2.47 0.08
C GLY A 74 12.75 2.77 -0.34
N GLY A 75 12.40 2.67 -1.63
CA GLY A 75 11.02 2.80 -2.09
C GLY A 75 10.20 1.52 -2.18
N HIS A 76 9.03 1.54 -1.55
CA HIS A 76 8.06 0.46 -1.54
C HIS A 76 6.79 0.82 -2.31
N PRO A 77 5.96 -0.17 -2.70
CA PRO A 77 4.72 0.09 -3.39
C PRO A 77 3.78 1.04 -2.61
N THR A 78 3.27 2.05 -3.32
CA THR A 78 2.12 2.88 -2.91
C THR A 78 0.82 2.12 -3.15
N ASP A 79 -0.31 2.68 -2.67
CA ASP A 79 -1.65 2.25 -3.07
C ASP A 79 -1.83 2.19 -4.60
N ILE A 80 -1.16 3.08 -5.35
CA ILE A 80 -1.22 3.12 -6.81
C ILE A 80 -0.43 1.95 -7.41
N ASP A 81 0.78 1.67 -6.91
CA ASP A 81 1.63 0.60 -7.44
C ASP A 81 0.98 -0.77 -7.25
N VAL A 82 0.40 -1.02 -6.06
CA VAL A 82 -0.32 -2.28 -5.79
C VAL A 82 -1.67 -2.36 -6.52
N GLY A 83 -2.09 -1.28 -7.18
CA GLY A 83 -3.35 -1.25 -7.93
C GLY A 83 -4.59 -1.21 -7.05
N TYR A 84 -4.53 -0.56 -5.90
CA TYR A 84 -5.65 -0.52 -4.98
C TYR A 84 -6.86 0.17 -5.63
N ALA A 85 -7.91 -0.60 -5.92
CA ALA A 85 -8.99 -0.22 -6.82
C ALA A 85 -9.85 0.97 -6.35
N PHE A 86 -9.79 1.31 -5.06
CA PHE A 86 -10.57 2.40 -4.45
C PHE A 86 -9.69 3.56 -3.98
N TYR A 87 -8.52 3.70 -4.61
CA TYR A 87 -7.61 4.80 -4.39
C TYR A 87 -7.80 5.91 -5.42
N TYR A 88 -8.31 7.06 -4.97
CA TYR A 88 -8.39 8.24 -5.81
C TYR A 88 -7.30 9.24 -5.42
N ALA A 89 -6.15 9.10 -6.07
CA ALA A 89 -5.00 9.96 -5.86
C ALA A 89 -5.32 11.41 -6.21
N SER A 90 -4.85 12.32 -5.38
CA SER A 90 -4.94 13.75 -5.64
C SER A 90 -3.96 14.13 -6.76
N PRO A 91 -4.31 15.06 -7.67
CA PRO A 91 -3.48 15.35 -8.83
C PRO A 91 -2.03 15.67 -8.48
N PHE A 92 -1.09 15.10 -9.23
CA PHE A 92 0.33 15.44 -9.16
C PHE A 92 0.66 16.81 -9.82
N ALA A 93 -0.34 17.70 -9.86
CA ALA A 93 -0.35 19.00 -10.51
C ALA A 93 0.20 20.13 -9.63
N GLY A 94 0.95 19.80 -8.57
CA GLY A 94 1.67 20.78 -7.74
C GLY A 94 0.90 21.27 -6.52
N GLN A 95 -0.23 20.66 -6.22
CA GLN A 95 -0.90 20.81 -4.93
C GLN A 95 -0.15 20.08 -3.82
N SER A 96 -0.38 20.56 -2.60
CA SER A 96 0.05 19.88 -1.38
C SER A 96 -0.61 18.51 -1.26
N GLY A 97 0.15 17.49 -0.86
CA GLY A 97 -0.32 16.10 -0.78
C GLY A 97 -0.60 15.43 -2.12
N GLY A 98 -0.08 15.93 -3.25
CA GLY A 98 -0.20 15.30 -4.57
C GLY A 98 0.21 13.82 -4.53
N GLY A 99 -0.65 12.94 -5.04
CA GLY A 99 -0.49 11.48 -4.98
C GLY A 99 -1.11 10.80 -3.77
N SER A 100 -1.43 11.55 -2.72
CA SER A 100 -2.17 11.06 -1.54
C SER A 100 -3.70 11.03 -1.80
N PRO A 101 -4.54 10.44 -0.93
CA PRO A 101 -6.00 10.54 -1.07
C PRO A 101 -6.56 11.89 -0.62
N HIS A 102 -5.70 12.86 -0.24
CA HIS A 102 -6.09 14.18 0.26
C HIS A 102 -6.08 15.22 -0.87
N HIS A 103 -7.25 15.81 -1.15
CA HIS A 103 -7.47 16.74 -2.27
C HIS A 103 -7.47 18.19 -1.78
N CYS A 104 -6.29 18.77 -1.61
CA CYS A 104 -6.14 20.17 -1.22
C CYS A 104 -6.41 21.14 -2.39
N PRO A 105 -6.88 22.37 -2.13
CA PRO A 105 -6.87 23.45 -3.13
C PRO A 105 -5.47 23.70 -3.71
N LEU A 106 -5.38 24.16 -4.97
CA LEU A 106 -4.09 24.43 -5.63
C LEU A 106 -3.25 25.50 -4.91
N ASP A 107 -3.89 26.44 -4.22
CA ASP A 107 -3.26 27.52 -3.45
C ASP A 107 -3.01 27.15 -1.98
N HIS A 108 -3.31 25.91 -1.57
CA HIS A 108 -3.09 25.41 -0.22
C HIS A 108 -1.60 25.44 0.14
N ASP A 109 -1.29 25.88 1.36
CA ASP A 109 0.06 26.23 1.75
C ASP A 109 0.97 25.04 2.11
N GLY A 110 0.35 23.87 2.27
CA GLY A 110 0.99 22.58 2.60
C GLY A 110 0.98 22.24 4.07
N GLN A 111 0.51 23.13 4.92
CA GLN A 111 0.32 22.87 6.35
C GLN A 111 -1.00 22.13 6.56
N ALA A 112 -1.03 21.22 7.52
CA ALA A 112 -2.24 20.49 7.87
C ALA A 112 -2.96 19.75 6.70
N ILE A 113 -2.20 19.06 5.82
CA ILE A 113 -2.75 18.30 4.67
C ILE A 113 -3.84 17.30 5.08
N GLN A 114 -3.81 16.76 6.29
CA GLN A 114 -4.85 15.89 6.85
C GLN A 114 -6.23 16.55 6.91
N ALA A 115 -6.31 17.89 6.93
CA ALA A 115 -7.56 18.64 6.88
C ALA A 115 -8.16 18.71 5.46
N CYS A 116 -7.38 18.39 4.43
CA CYS A 116 -7.87 18.37 3.06
C CYS A 116 -8.85 17.20 2.86
N PRO A 117 -9.95 17.43 2.12
CA PRO A 117 -10.99 16.43 1.96
C PRO A 117 -10.48 15.21 1.17
N LYS A 118 -10.98 14.04 1.55
CA LYS A 118 -10.93 12.83 0.72
C LYS A 118 -12.21 12.75 -0.13
N ILE A 119 -12.14 12.10 -1.28
CA ILE A 119 -13.33 11.86 -2.10
C ILE A 119 -14.27 10.91 -1.37
N LYS A 120 -15.46 11.41 -1.07
CA LYS A 120 -16.57 10.66 -0.46
C LYS A 120 -17.74 10.69 -1.44
N THR A 121 -18.33 9.53 -1.69
CA THR A 121 -19.48 9.41 -2.59
C THR A 121 -20.70 8.93 -1.82
N TYR A 122 -21.87 9.26 -2.35
CA TYR A 122 -23.18 8.80 -1.85
C TYR A 122 -23.74 7.61 -2.64
N THR A 123 -23.05 7.23 -3.71
CA THR A 123 -23.41 6.15 -4.64
C THR A 123 -22.14 5.45 -5.07
N ASP A 124 -22.23 4.16 -5.39
CA ASP A 124 -21.10 3.38 -5.93
C ASP A 124 -21.01 3.45 -7.46
N SER A 125 -22.10 3.80 -8.15
CA SER A 125 -22.16 3.87 -9.61
C SER A 125 -21.84 5.26 -10.18
N GLY A 126 -21.40 6.18 -9.32
CA GLY A 126 -21.05 7.54 -9.73
C GLY A 126 -19.71 7.60 -10.50
N PRO A 127 -19.37 8.76 -11.07
CA PRO A 127 -18.09 9.01 -11.72
C PRO A 127 -16.92 9.08 -10.72
N SER A 128 -17.04 8.52 -9.52
CA SER A 128 -15.89 8.32 -8.62
C SER A 128 -16.00 6.97 -7.92
N GLY A 129 -16.79 6.06 -8.49
CA GLY A 129 -17.08 4.75 -7.93
C GLY A 129 -17.60 4.85 -6.48
N PRO A 130 -17.17 3.95 -5.58
CA PRO A 130 -17.53 3.99 -4.17
C PRO A 130 -16.82 5.11 -3.37
N GLY A 131 -16.02 5.96 -4.03
CA GLY A 131 -15.13 6.91 -3.37
C GLY A 131 -13.94 6.19 -2.72
N HIS A 132 -13.34 6.82 -1.72
CA HIS A 132 -12.25 6.20 -0.97
C HIS A 132 -12.79 5.11 -0.02
N VAL A 133 -12.43 3.86 -0.31
CA VAL A 133 -12.48 2.77 0.67
C VAL A 133 -11.10 2.68 1.32
N PRO A 134 -10.98 2.56 2.65
CA PRO A 134 -9.68 2.32 3.28
C PRO A 134 -9.14 0.91 2.98
N PRO A 135 -7.83 0.73 2.74
CA PRO A 135 -7.26 -0.59 2.42
C PRO A 135 -7.55 -1.68 3.46
N HIS A 136 -7.59 -1.33 4.75
CA HIS A 136 -7.90 -2.29 5.82
C HIS A 136 -9.32 -2.87 5.70
N ILE A 137 -10.26 -2.11 5.14
CA ILE A 137 -11.63 -2.58 4.89
C ILE A 137 -11.66 -3.59 3.76
N SER A 138 -10.88 -3.36 2.69
CA SER A 138 -10.74 -4.32 1.59
C SER A 138 -10.07 -5.61 2.04
N LEU A 139 -8.99 -5.50 2.81
CA LEU A 139 -8.31 -6.63 3.45
C LEU A 139 -9.29 -7.45 4.31
N ALA A 140 -9.97 -6.78 5.26
CA ALA A 140 -10.92 -7.45 6.15
C ALA A 140 -12.02 -8.16 5.39
N SER A 141 -12.64 -7.48 4.42
CA SER A 141 -13.75 -8.03 3.63
C SER A 141 -13.33 -9.28 2.85
N LEU A 142 -12.15 -9.24 2.22
CA LEU A 142 -11.64 -10.38 1.45
C LEU A 142 -11.25 -11.54 2.37
N LYS A 143 -10.56 -11.27 3.49
CA LYS A 143 -10.22 -12.29 4.50
C LYS A 143 -11.46 -12.97 5.06
N TRP A 144 -12.48 -12.19 5.42
CA TRP A 144 -13.70 -12.75 5.98
C TRP A 144 -14.46 -13.57 4.95
N ALA A 145 -14.59 -13.07 3.71
CA ALA A 145 -15.31 -13.78 2.66
C ALA A 145 -14.65 -15.11 2.27
N VAL A 146 -13.31 -15.16 2.21
CA VAL A 146 -12.58 -16.38 1.83
C VAL A 146 -12.37 -17.33 3.01
N GLY A 147 -12.05 -16.81 4.20
CA GLY A 147 -11.62 -17.64 5.33
C GLY A 147 -12.66 -17.84 6.43
N ARG A 148 -13.47 -16.82 6.76
CA ARG A 148 -14.35 -16.83 7.94
C ARG A 148 -15.77 -17.29 7.62
N ASP A 149 -16.37 -16.62 6.64
CA ASP A 149 -17.79 -16.74 6.32
C ASP A 149 -18.00 -17.54 5.01
N GLU A 150 -16.92 -17.95 4.35
CA GLU A 150 -16.89 -18.80 3.15
C GLU A 150 -17.90 -18.34 2.06
N LEU A 151 -18.04 -17.03 1.90
CA LEU A 151 -18.94 -16.42 0.91
C LEU A 151 -18.44 -16.61 -0.52
N VAL A 152 -17.16 -16.94 -0.68
CA VAL A 152 -16.53 -17.23 -1.97
C VAL A 152 -16.44 -18.76 -2.12
N GLU A 153 -17.35 -19.33 -2.92
CA GLU A 153 -17.37 -20.78 -3.19
C GLU A 153 -16.14 -21.22 -4.00
N ASN A 154 -15.71 -20.39 -4.95
CA ASN A 154 -14.54 -20.63 -5.79
C ASN A 154 -13.66 -19.39 -5.84
N VAL A 155 -12.49 -19.45 -5.20
CA VAL A 155 -11.53 -18.34 -5.15
C VAL A 155 -11.07 -17.91 -6.54
N LEU A 156 -11.04 -18.83 -7.53
CA LEU A 156 -10.69 -18.49 -8.91
C LEU A 156 -11.64 -17.45 -9.52
N ASP A 157 -12.90 -17.41 -9.09
CA ASP A 157 -13.90 -16.48 -9.62
C ASP A 157 -13.62 -15.02 -9.20
N LEU A 158 -12.73 -14.80 -8.22
CA LEU A 158 -12.25 -13.48 -7.84
C LEU A 158 -11.25 -12.89 -8.83
N PHE A 159 -10.77 -13.67 -9.82
CA PHE A 159 -9.68 -13.27 -10.70
C PHE A 159 -10.05 -13.33 -12.18
N ASN A 160 -9.46 -12.42 -12.96
CA ASN A 160 -9.46 -12.47 -14.41
C ASN A 160 -8.06 -12.05 -14.90
N TYR A 161 -7.20 -13.03 -15.16
CA TYR A 161 -5.80 -12.78 -15.52
C TYR A 161 -5.66 -11.94 -16.79
N GLU A 162 -6.52 -12.15 -17.80
CA GLU A 162 -6.45 -11.41 -19.06
C GLU A 162 -6.73 -9.91 -18.88
N ARG A 163 -7.57 -9.54 -17.91
CA ARG A 163 -7.98 -8.14 -17.67
C ARG A 163 -7.24 -7.47 -16.52
N TYR A 164 -6.95 -8.20 -15.44
CA TYR A 164 -6.42 -7.64 -14.20
C TYR A 164 -5.14 -8.34 -13.70
N GLY A 165 -4.61 -9.30 -14.46
CA GLY A 165 -3.47 -10.11 -14.03
C GLY A 165 -3.79 -10.88 -12.74
N CYS A 166 -2.86 -10.86 -11.79
CA CYS A 166 -2.98 -11.57 -10.51
C CYS A 166 -3.72 -10.78 -9.42
N ARG A 167 -4.60 -9.84 -9.80
CA ARG A 167 -5.34 -8.96 -8.88
C ARG A 167 -6.80 -9.37 -8.79
N VAL A 168 -7.41 -9.14 -7.63
CA VAL A 168 -8.83 -9.38 -7.43
C VAL A 168 -9.62 -8.41 -8.30
N ILE A 169 -10.67 -8.91 -8.94
CA ILE A 169 -11.58 -8.11 -9.76
C ILE A 169 -12.20 -7.03 -8.85
N PRO A 170 -12.03 -5.72 -9.17
CA PRO A 170 -12.55 -4.62 -8.34
C PRO A 170 -14.04 -4.72 -8.02
N ASP A 171 -14.85 -5.17 -8.98
CA ASP A 171 -16.30 -5.31 -8.80
C ASP A 171 -16.65 -6.42 -7.81
N GLU A 172 -15.91 -7.55 -7.85
CA GLU A 172 -16.11 -8.63 -6.89
C GLU A 172 -15.68 -8.18 -5.48
N LEU A 173 -14.54 -7.49 -5.38
CA LEU A 173 -14.10 -6.89 -4.12
C LEU A 173 -15.13 -5.91 -3.55
N LEU A 174 -15.73 -5.06 -4.39
CA LEU A 174 -16.75 -4.12 -3.95
C LEU A 174 -18.01 -4.82 -3.44
N LYS A 175 -18.44 -5.91 -4.09
CA LYS A 175 -19.57 -6.72 -3.60
C LYS A 175 -19.27 -7.31 -2.22
N LEU A 176 -18.05 -7.82 -2.01
CA LEU A 176 -17.62 -8.33 -0.70
C LEU A 176 -17.62 -7.21 0.35
N ILE A 177 -17.07 -6.04 0.03
CA ILE A 177 -17.10 -4.87 0.92
C ILE A 177 -18.53 -4.50 1.28
N ARG A 178 -19.46 -4.46 0.32
CA ARG A 178 -20.85 -4.09 0.57
C ARG A 178 -21.64 -5.14 1.34
N ASN A 179 -21.21 -6.39 1.33
CA ASN A 179 -21.77 -7.42 2.20
C ASN A 179 -21.54 -7.10 3.68
N TYR A 180 -20.34 -6.65 4.05
CA TYR A 180 -19.99 -6.34 5.44
C TYR A 180 -20.25 -4.88 5.84
N PHE A 181 -20.09 -3.97 4.89
CA PHE A 181 -20.22 -2.53 5.05
C PHE A 181 -21.26 -2.00 4.05
N PRO A 182 -22.55 -2.34 4.25
CA PRO A 182 -23.60 -1.98 3.31
C PRO A 182 -23.73 -0.46 3.23
N ARG A 183 -24.03 0.01 2.03
CA ARG A 183 -24.36 1.42 1.80
C ARG A 183 -25.87 1.60 1.83
N THR A 184 -26.33 2.58 2.60
CA THR A 184 -27.67 3.15 2.44
C THR A 184 -27.60 4.19 1.32
N GLU A 185 -28.50 4.12 0.34
CA GLU A 185 -28.56 5.07 -0.76
C GLU A 185 -28.70 6.51 -0.25
N GLY A 186 -27.89 7.42 -0.77
CA GLY A 186 -27.85 8.82 -0.34
C GLY A 186 -27.06 9.07 0.94
N GLU A 187 -26.48 8.04 1.56
CA GLU A 187 -25.67 8.15 2.76
C GLU A 187 -24.20 7.82 2.51
N LEU A 188 -23.33 8.41 3.35
CA LEU A 188 -21.92 8.06 3.40
C LEU A 188 -21.76 6.76 4.19
N VAL A 189 -20.88 5.88 3.72
CA VAL A 189 -20.50 4.69 4.49
C VAL A 189 -19.50 5.10 5.56
N ALA A 190 -19.83 4.78 6.81
CA ALA A 190 -18.94 4.95 7.94
C ALA A 190 -18.11 3.67 8.12
N TYR A 191 -16.84 3.72 7.73
CA TYR A 191 -15.92 2.60 7.95
C TYR A 191 -15.36 2.64 9.38
N PRO A 192 -15.39 1.52 10.11
CA PRO A 192 -14.78 1.44 11.43
C PRO A 192 -13.24 1.59 11.37
N PRO A 193 -12.61 2.04 12.47
CA PRO A 193 -11.16 2.12 12.57
C PRO A 193 -10.50 0.73 12.43
N PRO A 194 -9.27 0.64 11.90
CA PRO A 194 -8.61 -0.63 11.62
C PRO A 194 -8.39 -1.51 12.87
N PHE A 195 -8.17 -0.89 14.02
CA PHE A 195 -7.87 -1.56 15.30
C PHE A 195 -9.13 -2.06 16.06
N THR A 196 -10.31 -2.05 15.44
CA THR A 196 -11.52 -2.65 16.03
C THR A 196 -11.86 -3.95 15.32
N PRO A 197 -12.56 -4.89 15.98
CA PRO A 197 -13.01 -6.13 15.35
C PRO A 197 -13.84 -5.88 14.07
N GLU A 198 -14.67 -4.83 14.07
CA GLU A 198 -15.49 -4.43 12.92
C GLU A 198 -14.65 -3.82 11.79
N GLY A 199 -13.47 -3.29 12.07
CA GLY A 199 -12.50 -2.80 11.10
C GLY A 199 -11.47 -3.85 10.66
N GLY A 200 -11.66 -5.11 11.02
CA GLY A 200 -10.74 -6.19 10.64
C GLY A 200 -9.66 -6.50 11.67
N ASP A 201 -9.60 -5.77 12.78
CA ASP A 201 -8.55 -5.88 13.80
C ASP A 201 -7.14 -5.84 13.19
N PHE A 202 -6.97 -5.00 12.17
CA PHE A 202 -5.69 -4.76 11.55
C PHE A 202 -4.84 -3.93 12.52
N GLN A 203 -4.01 -4.63 13.27
CA GLN A 203 -2.94 -4.01 14.02
C GLN A 203 -1.91 -3.54 13.00
N PHE A 204 -1.55 -2.25 13.02
CA PHE A 204 -0.36 -1.80 12.31
C PHE A 204 0.83 -2.47 13.01
N GLU A 205 1.21 -3.64 12.52
CA GLU A 205 2.08 -4.54 13.24
C GLU A 205 3.46 -3.89 13.37
N PHE A 206 3.91 -3.70 14.60
CA PHE A 206 5.24 -4.14 14.96
C PHE A 206 5.10 -5.56 15.47
N SER A 207 5.99 -6.48 15.09
CA SER A 207 5.81 -7.92 15.38
C SER A 207 5.70 -8.24 16.88
N SER A 208 6.11 -7.32 17.77
CA SER A 208 5.94 -7.46 19.21
C SER A 208 4.55 -7.10 19.77
N GLY A 209 3.62 -6.62 18.93
CA GLY A 209 2.25 -6.26 19.33
C GLY A 209 2.13 -4.93 20.07
N ARG A 210 3.13 -4.04 20.00
CA ARG A 210 3.25 -2.86 20.87
C ARG A 210 3.18 -1.51 20.15
N GLY A 211 2.53 -1.42 19.00
CA GLY A 211 2.40 -0.13 18.28
C GLY A 211 1.71 0.96 19.10
N VAL A 212 0.84 0.61 20.05
CA VAL A 212 0.18 1.55 20.96
C VAL A 212 0.91 1.63 22.32
N ASP A 213 1.51 0.54 22.79
CA ASP A 213 2.06 0.41 24.16
C ASP A 213 3.58 0.69 24.28
N ASN A 214 4.33 0.77 23.17
CA ASN A 214 5.78 1.12 23.17
C ASN A 214 6.03 2.63 22.98
N GLN A 215 5.04 3.48 23.26
CA GLN A 215 5.12 4.92 23.04
C GLN A 215 5.35 5.67 24.35
N GLU A 216 6.58 5.61 24.89
CA GLU A 216 7.04 6.59 25.89
C GLU A 216 7.42 7.90 25.17
N PRO A 217 7.35 9.09 25.81
CA PRO A 217 7.75 10.34 25.15
C PRO A 217 9.13 10.21 24.47
N PRO A 218 9.28 10.61 23.18
CA PRO A 218 8.46 11.58 22.44
C PRO A 218 7.31 11.01 21.59
N TYR A 219 6.89 9.76 21.79
CA TYR A 219 5.84 9.13 20.97
C TYR A 219 4.41 9.45 21.51
N GLU A 220 3.49 9.90 20.65
CA GLU A 220 2.09 10.23 20.98
C GLU A 220 1.12 9.11 20.59
N PRO A 221 0.09 8.74 21.39
CA PRO A 221 -0.89 7.71 21.05
C PRO A 221 -1.47 7.90 19.64
N GLY A 222 -1.11 7.00 18.71
CA GLY A 222 -1.42 7.19 17.30
C GLY A 222 -0.57 6.34 16.37
N PRO A 223 -0.69 6.51 15.03
CA PRO A 223 0.17 5.85 14.06
C PRO A 223 1.64 6.13 14.40
N PRO A 224 2.57 5.19 14.12
CA PRO A 224 3.81 5.11 14.87
C PRO A 224 4.89 6.04 14.32
N HIS A 225 4.56 7.31 14.18
CA HIS A 225 5.40 8.37 13.65
C HIS A 225 6.24 8.99 14.78
N TRP A 226 7.55 8.97 14.60
CA TRP A 226 8.52 9.61 15.46
C TRP A 226 8.77 11.04 15.01
N CYS A 227 8.10 12.00 15.65
CA CYS A 227 8.34 13.42 15.44
C CYS A 227 9.10 14.05 16.61
N THR A 228 9.89 15.09 16.35
CA THR A 228 10.39 15.95 17.44
C THR A 228 9.23 16.71 18.09
N GLN A 229 9.33 17.01 19.39
CA GLN A 229 8.31 17.81 20.09
C GLN A 229 8.09 19.16 19.41
N GLU A 230 9.17 19.80 18.92
CA GLU A 230 9.08 21.07 18.20
C GLU A 230 8.20 20.98 16.94
N TYR A 231 8.25 19.83 16.24
CA TYR A 231 7.39 19.60 15.07
C TYR A 231 5.94 19.32 15.46
N LEU A 232 5.72 18.54 16.52
CA LEU A 232 4.37 18.30 17.05
C LEU A 232 3.70 19.61 17.50
N ASP A 233 4.44 20.47 18.21
CA ASP A 233 3.97 21.77 18.69
C ASP A 233 3.61 22.73 17.55
N SER A 234 4.11 22.49 16.33
CA SER A 234 3.78 23.30 15.15
C SER A 234 2.40 22.97 14.56
N GLY A 235 1.75 21.87 14.98
CA GLY A 235 0.45 21.42 14.47
C GLY A 235 0.46 20.88 13.03
N ASN A 236 1.65 20.56 12.49
CA ASN A 236 1.79 19.97 11.16
C ASN A 236 1.46 18.47 11.19
N TRP A 237 1.26 17.87 10.02
CA TRP A 237 0.84 16.47 9.89
C TRP A 237 1.95 15.49 10.29
N PRO A 238 1.78 14.66 11.34
CA PRO A 238 2.81 13.74 11.79
C PRO A 238 3.16 12.62 10.79
N ASP A 239 2.30 12.34 9.81
CA ASP A 239 2.53 11.28 8.81
C ASP A 239 3.78 11.49 7.94
N PHE A 240 4.34 12.71 7.92
CA PHE A 240 5.60 13.00 7.25
C PHE A 240 6.83 12.66 8.10
N CYS A 241 6.65 12.38 9.39
CA CYS A 241 7.73 11.93 10.23
C CYS A 241 8.04 10.44 9.95
N PRO A 242 9.31 10.02 10.14
CA PRO A 242 9.67 8.62 10.13
C PRO A 242 8.84 7.79 11.11
N TYR A 243 8.66 6.50 10.83
CA TYR A 243 8.10 5.52 11.74
C TYR A 243 9.10 5.15 12.84
N VAL A 244 8.66 4.44 13.89
CA VAL A 244 9.56 3.88 14.93
C VAL A 244 10.68 3.07 14.26
N PHE A 245 11.90 3.47 14.57
CA PHE A 245 13.11 3.05 13.87
C PHE A 245 14.22 2.62 14.85
N GLU A 246 13.92 2.60 16.15
CA GLU A 246 14.80 2.10 17.19
C GLU A 246 14.15 0.92 17.92
N GLY A 247 14.98 0.05 18.50
CA GLY A 247 14.52 -1.11 19.25
C GLY A 247 14.12 -2.32 18.38
N PRO A 248 13.64 -3.41 19.01
CA PRO A 248 13.32 -4.67 18.34
C PRO A 248 12.23 -4.59 17.26
N ASP A 249 11.49 -3.49 17.22
CA ASP A 249 10.37 -3.23 16.32
C ASP A 249 10.75 -2.31 15.15
N ALA A 250 11.99 -1.79 15.13
CA ALA A 250 12.46 -0.86 14.12
C ALA A 250 12.17 -1.36 12.70
N GLY A 251 11.39 -0.56 11.96
CA GLY A 251 11.13 -0.79 10.55
C GLY A 251 10.20 -1.95 10.19
N GLN A 252 9.68 -2.65 11.19
CA GLN A 252 8.70 -3.71 11.00
C GLN A 252 7.29 -3.18 10.73
N TYR A 253 7.14 -1.87 10.50
CA TYR A 253 5.85 -1.27 10.28
C TYR A 253 5.16 -1.82 9.03
N ARG A 254 3.96 -2.36 9.20
CA ARG A 254 3.17 -2.97 8.13
C ARG A 254 2.00 -2.08 7.73
N HIS A 255 1.91 -1.77 6.43
CA HIS A 255 0.81 -0.98 5.86
C HIS A 255 -0.34 -1.87 5.38
N PRO A 256 -1.62 -1.45 5.56
CA PRO A 256 -2.77 -2.27 5.23
C PRO A 256 -2.93 -2.52 3.72
N HIS A 257 -2.46 -1.63 2.84
CA HIS A 257 -2.49 -1.85 1.39
C HIS A 257 -1.50 -2.92 0.95
N ILE A 258 -0.38 -3.06 1.66
CA ILE A 258 0.60 -4.11 1.42
C ILE A 258 0.07 -5.46 1.92
N ALA A 259 -0.57 -5.49 3.09
CA ALA A 259 -1.25 -6.68 3.58
C ALA A 259 -2.38 -7.13 2.64
N TYR A 260 -3.15 -6.19 2.10
CA TYR A 260 -4.14 -6.48 1.05
C TYR A 260 -3.49 -7.07 -0.20
N ALA A 261 -2.46 -6.41 -0.74
CA ALA A 261 -1.76 -6.91 -1.92
C ALA A 261 -1.12 -8.30 -1.68
N ALA A 262 -0.61 -8.56 -0.48
CA ALA A 262 -0.07 -9.85 -0.09
C ALA A 262 -1.12 -10.95 -0.10
N LEU A 263 -2.33 -10.65 0.36
CA LEU A 263 -3.46 -11.56 0.27
C LEU A 263 -3.86 -11.84 -1.18
N GLU A 264 -3.86 -10.83 -2.06
CA GLU A 264 -4.12 -11.03 -3.49
C GLU A 264 -3.09 -11.95 -4.13
N VAL A 265 -1.80 -11.71 -3.89
CA VAL A 265 -0.69 -12.55 -4.39
C VAL A 265 -0.86 -13.99 -3.92
N TYR A 266 -1.12 -14.19 -2.62
CA TYR A 266 -1.33 -15.51 -2.06
C TYR A 266 -2.50 -16.22 -2.73
N LEU A 267 -3.67 -15.59 -2.78
CA LEU A 267 -4.88 -16.21 -3.35
C LEU A 267 -4.72 -16.47 -4.85
N ALA A 268 -4.14 -15.54 -5.61
CA ALA A 268 -3.92 -15.68 -7.04
C ALA A 268 -2.97 -16.85 -7.35
N ASN A 269 -1.85 -16.97 -6.62
CA ASN A 269 -0.93 -18.10 -6.79
C ASN A 269 -1.58 -19.44 -6.43
N GLN A 270 -2.41 -19.49 -5.38
CA GLN A 270 -3.10 -20.73 -4.99
C GLN A 270 -4.04 -21.26 -6.09
N VAL A 271 -4.69 -20.38 -6.86
CA VAL A 271 -5.68 -20.77 -7.87
C VAL A 271 -5.18 -20.69 -9.32
N MET A 272 -4.10 -19.94 -9.57
CA MET A 272 -3.46 -19.77 -10.89
C MET A 272 -1.92 -19.87 -10.79
N PRO A 273 -1.33 -20.94 -10.23
CA PRO A 273 0.12 -21.01 -9.95
C PRO A 273 1.00 -20.97 -11.20
N GLU A 274 0.47 -21.33 -12.36
CA GLU A 274 1.19 -21.28 -13.65
C GLU A 274 1.23 -19.88 -14.26
N LEU A 275 0.43 -18.94 -13.74
CA LEU A 275 0.30 -17.56 -14.24
C LEU A 275 0.75 -16.52 -13.20
N CYS A 276 0.56 -16.82 -11.91
CA CYS A 276 0.81 -15.91 -10.82
C CYS A 276 1.93 -16.43 -9.93
N GLY A 277 2.99 -15.63 -9.81
CA GLY A 277 4.10 -15.87 -8.91
C GLY A 277 3.69 -15.84 -7.44
N VAL A 278 4.55 -16.37 -6.59
CA VAL A 278 4.39 -16.42 -5.13
C VAL A 278 4.69 -15.07 -4.47
N THR A 279 5.37 -14.16 -5.17
CA THR A 279 5.70 -12.83 -4.66
C THR A 279 5.02 -11.70 -5.44
N TRP A 280 4.96 -10.52 -4.84
CA TRP A 280 4.40 -9.34 -5.51
C TRP A 280 5.27 -8.90 -6.68
N LEU A 281 6.61 -8.96 -6.57
CA LEU A 281 7.52 -8.53 -7.63
C LEU A 281 7.54 -9.47 -8.83
N GLU A 282 7.38 -10.79 -8.62
CA GLU A 282 7.19 -11.74 -9.73
C GLU A 282 5.97 -11.36 -10.58
N ASN A 283 4.93 -10.85 -9.93
CA ASN A 283 3.68 -10.43 -10.57
C ASN A 283 3.72 -8.98 -11.09
N ASN A 284 4.68 -8.16 -10.67
CA ASN A 284 4.80 -6.74 -11.01
C ASN A 284 6.29 -6.35 -11.26
N PRO A 285 6.98 -6.95 -12.26
CA PRO A 285 8.41 -6.76 -12.47
C PRO A 285 8.78 -5.37 -12.97
N ASP A 286 7.81 -4.62 -13.51
CA ASP A 286 7.95 -3.23 -13.97
C ASP A 286 8.25 -2.26 -12.82
N PHE A 287 7.99 -2.64 -11.56
CA PHE A 287 8.40 -1.85 -10.41
C PHE A 287 9.93 -1.67 -10.32
N LEU A 288 10.70 -2.58 -10.92
CA LEU A 288 12.16 -2.52 -11.00
C LEU A 288 12.67 -1.70 -12.20
N ASP A 289 11.79 -1.21 -13.07
CA ASP A 289 12.18 -0.35 -14.19
C ASP A 289 12.56 1.05 -13.65
N PRO A 290 13.84 1.48 -13.76
CA PRO A 290 14.27 2.80 -13.29
C PRO A 290 13.66 3.94 -14.11
N ASP A 291 13.15 3.66 -15.31
CA ASP A 291 12.50 4.64 -16.18
C ASP A 291 10.96 4.66 -15.97
N ARG A 292 10.43 3.84 -15.07
CA ARG A 292 8.98 3.84 -14.76
C ARG A 292 8.53 5.19 -14.23
N VAL A 293 7.26 5.50 -14.49
CA VAL A 293 6.60 6.63 -13.82
C VAL A 293 6.47 6.30 -12.34
N THR A 294 7.17 7.06 -11.49
CA THR A 294 7.06 6.92 -10.04
C THR A 294 5.72 7.47 -9.55
N THR A 295 5.16 6.78 -8.57
CA THR A 295 3.89 7.11 -7.90
C THR A 295 4.12 7.85 -6.58
N ASN A 296 5.35 8.31 -6.34
CA ASN A 296 5.78 8.88 -5.08
C ASN A 296 5.00 10.14 -4.71
N ILE A 297 4.61 10.20 -3.44
CA ILE A 297 3.88 11.34 -2.88
C ILE A 297 4.85 12.52 -2.74
N ALA A 298 4.38 13.73 -3.02
CA ALA A 298 5.15 14.93 -2.71
C ALA A 298 5.39 15.04 -1.18
N PHE A 299 6.63 15.29 -0.79
CA PHE A 299 7.06 15.29 0.62
C PHE A 299 7.62 16.67 1.02
N PRO A 300 7.48 17.11 2.29
CA PRO A 300 8.14 18.31 2.78
C PRO A 300 9.67 18.17 2.77
N LYS A 301 10.39 19.30 2.85
CA LYS A 301 11.84 19.30 3.06
C LYS A 301 12.15 18.62 4.39
N MET A 302 13.11 17.70 4.38
CA MET A 302 13.60 17.02 5.58
C MET A 302 14.94 17.64 6.02
N ASP A 303 15.23 17.65 7.32
CA ASP A 303 16.48 18.16 7.90
C ASP A 303 17.73 17.41 7.39
N ALA A 304 17.60 16.13 7.07
CA ALA A 304 18.65 15.27 6.52
C ALA A 304 18.83 15.42 4.99
N ASP A 305 18.19 16.40 4.34
CA ASP A 305 18.31 16.59 2.90
C ASP A 305 19.67 17.11 2.45
N GLU A 306 20.39 17.77 3.34
CA GLU A 306 21.71 18.35 3.09
C GLU A 306 22.80 17.28 3.31
N GLY A 307 23.03 16.44 2.30
CA GLY A 307 24.04 15.37 2.34
C GLY A 307 24.24 14.65 1.00
N ASN A 308 25.40 14.02 0.81
CA ASN A 308 25.80 13.42 -0.48
C ASN A 308 25.37 11.96 -0.67
N ASN A 309 25.08 11.21 0.41
CA ASN A 309 24.62 9.82 0.30
C ASN A 309 23.09 9.76 0.36
N LYS A 310 22.44 9.50 -0.76
CA LYS A 310 20.98 9.40 -0.87
C LYS A 310 20.43 8.02 -0.44
N ARG A 311 21.32 7.07 -0.14
CA ARG A 311 20.99 5.65 0.06
C ARG A 311 21.23 5.15 1.50
N SER A 312 21.63 6.02 2.43
CA SER A 312 21.89 5.61 3.81
C SER A 312 20.65 5.74 4.68
N VAL A 313 20.42 4.77 5.57
CA VAL A 313 19.35 4.79 6.60
C VAL A 313 19.36 6.09 7.40
N ALA A 314 20.54 6.62 7.75
CA ALA A 314 20.67 7.90 8.44
C ALA A 314 19.98 9.08 7.72
N ARG A 315 19.83 9.03 6.39
CA ARG A 315 19.08 10.03 5.62
C ARG A 315 17.58 9.76 5.64
N TRP A 316 17.19 8.49 5.67
CA TRP A 316 15.80 8.06 5.67
C TRP A 316 15.08 8.42 6.97
N LEU A 317 15.86 8.59 8.05
CA LEU A 317 15.39 8.99 9.39
C LEU A 317 15.30 10.50 9.61
N GLY A 318 15.50 11.32 8.56
CA GLY A 318 15.36 12.76 8.67
C GLY A 318 13.96 13.16 9.15
N GLN A 319 13.89 14.26 9.89
CA GLN A 319 12.66 14.89 10.35
C GLN A 319 12.22 15.98 9.38
N PRO A 320 10.92 16.31 9.28
CA PRO A 320 10.49 17.47 8.55
C PRO A 320 11.20 18.74 9.09
N SER A 321 11.78 19.53 8.18
CA SER A 321 12.52 20.73 8.57
C SER A 321 11.64 21.76 9.26
N LEU A 322 12.18 22.45 10.27
CA LEU A 322 11.60 23.66 10.84
C LEU A 322 12.47 24.90 10.47
N PRO A 323 11.88 26.00 9.97
CA PRO A 323 10.46 26.19 9.66
C PRO A 323 9.97 25.28 8.52
N TYR A 324 8.72 24.82 8.62
CA TYR A 324 8.10 23.87 7.68
C TYR A 324 8.16 24.38 6.24
N LYS A 325 8.64 23.53 5.33
CA LYS A 325 8.82 23.85 3.92
C LYS A 325 8.23 22.74 3.06
N TYR A 326 7.16 23.07 2.35
CA TYR A 326 6.55 22.19 1.37
C TYR A 326 6.90 22.67 -0.05
N PRO A 327 7.39 21.79 -0.95
CA PRO A 327 7.74 22.18 -2.31
C PRO A 327 6.50 22.68 -3.07
N ARG A 328 6.59 23.86 -3.70
CA ARG A 328 5.51 24.43 -4.53
C ARG A 328 5.94 24.62 -5.98
N GLY A 329 5.02 24.41 -6.90
CA GLY A 329 5.22 24.71 -8.32
C GLY A 329 6.43 23.99 -8.92
N ASN A 330 7.40 24.78 -9.42
CA ASN A 330 8.61 24.28 -10.10
C ASN A 330 9.79 23.99 -9.16
N ASP A 331 9.70 24.31 -7.86
CA ASP A 331 10.76 24.07 -6.85
C ASP A 331 10.89 22.60 -6.42
N ARG A 332 10.54 21.65 -7.30
CA ARG A 332 10.56 20.19 -7.03
C ARG A 332 11.96 19.57 -7.09
N ASP A 333 13.00 20.34 -6.77
CA ASP A 333 14.40 19.88 -6.80
C ASP A 333 14.75 18.91 -5.66
N PHE A 334 13.88 18.76 -4.67
CA PHE A 334 14.09 17.87 -3.55
C PHE A 334 13.45 16.51 -3.82
N MET A 335 14.09 15.78 -4.73
CA MET A 335 13.90 14.35 -5.02
C MET A 335 12.51 13.97 -5.56
N LEU A 336 12.45 13.98 -6.90
CA LEU A 336 11.56 13.22 -7.77
C LEU A 336 10.23 13.92 -8.08
N LYS A 337 10.21 14.48 -9.30
CA LYS A 337 8.99 14.87 -10.00
C LYS A 337 8.07 13.66 -9.99
N ALA A 338 7.03 13.66 -9.16
CA ALA A 338 5.88 12.85 -9.50
C ALA A 338 5.53 13.17 -10.95
N ALA A 339 5.55 12.15 -11.82
CA ALA A 339 5.36 12.42 -13.22
C ALA A 339 3.99 13.08 -13.40
N SER A 340 3.95 14.11 -14.23
CA SER A 340 2.70 14.59 -14.81
C SER A 340 2.19 13.50 -15.75
N GLY A 341 1.55 12.48 -15.18
CA GLY A 341 0.69 11.56 -15.92
C GLY A 341 -0.75 12.02 -15.76
N GLU A 342 -1.55 11.91 -16.82
CA GLU A 342 -2.94 11.55 -16.61
C GLU A 342 -2.91 10.16 -15.99
N TYR A 343 -2.96 10.09 -14.66
CA TYR A 343 -3.26 8.84 -14.00
C TYR A 343 -4.68 8.55 -14.42
N VAL A 344 -4.82 7.62 -15.35
CA VAL A 344 -6.13 7.13 -15.75
C VAL A 344 -6.68 6.52 -14.47
N THR A 345 -7.60 7.23 -13.83
CA THR A 345 -8.70 6.56 -13.16
C THR A 345 -9.33 5.71 -14.24
N GLU A 346 -8.80 4.49 -14.45
CA GLU A 346 -9.48 3.51 -15.25
C GLU A 346 -10.72 3.20 -14.44
N TYR A 347 -11.79 3.90 -14.80
CA TYR A 347 -13.11 3.41 -14.54
C TYR A 347 -13.15 2.05 -15.21
N VAL A 348 -13.06 1.03 -14.38
CA VAL A 348 -13.64 -0.26 -14.71
C VAL A 348 -15.15 -0.02 -14.71
N TYR A 349 -15.63 0.59 -15.80
CA TYR A 349 -17.03 0.46 -16.17
C TYR A 349 -17.20 -1.00 -16.59
N ALA A 350 -18.12 -1.68 -15.91
CA ALA A 350 -18.67 -2.95 -16.36
C ALA A 350 -19.28 -2.80 -17.77
#